data_AF-A0A5W4PV53-F1
#
_entry.id   AF-A0A5W4PV53-F1
#
_cell.length_a   1.000
_cell.length_b   1.000
_cell.length_c   1.000
_cell.angle_alpha   90.00
_cell.angle_beta   90.00
_cell.angle_gamma   90.00
#
_symmetry.space_group_name_H-M   'P 1'
#
loop_
_entity.id
_entity.type
_entity.pdbx_description
1 polymer ?
#
loop_
_entity_poly.entity_id
_entity_poly.type
_entity_poly.pdbx_seq_one_letter_code
_entity_poly.pdbx_strand_id
1 'polypeptide(L)'
;MSTLDLDLEVLTDDYDRLVALEGLGVKPDFPAVCAIRQRWCLTDDGEDMLVARESREAMERAQFMTDTDPRAGIHRAAGRITAKAVKGAGKLVGDGLGATAKGAGKLSKKLALRFYDFAEALAKEQADRLKEITSKAAFMERKLNKLKTRMSLLDDHKTLAAVDVHTSSWTSKICFEDRPDFEACVKFSKQTNAYEGVVQKYTVYTRTALKKSKAFEGPGLKQISKSTNWAVKRAAGLLGIIDPFKKVEAFPVPGNIVVVEHHSGKVSWAIARDGEYGETIKSLDMHQCGKAIEAVEALIKSIAARGTKNRVVGYTGIYEEVEAMKSELKNLEGDELKEATLRYRNAMAMEDAFTTALVRVAEGLMEWTKQSLAEVK
;
A
#
# COMPACT_ATOMS: atom_id res chain seq x y z
N MET A 1 4.71 8.34 -1.62
CA MET A 1 3.35 8.07 -2.10
C MET A 1 3.46 7.09 -3.26
N SER A 2 2.67 6.02 -3.32
CA SER A 2 2.67 5.14 -4.50
C SER A 2 2.12 5.91 -5.70
N THR A 3 2.46 5.49 -6.92
CA THR A 3 1.89 6.08 -8.15
C THR A 3 0.36 5.93 -8.17
N LEU A 4 -0.14 4.78 -7.71
CA LEU A 4 -1.56 4.52 -7.55
C LEU A 4 -2.27 5.52 -6.62
N ASP A 5 -1.66 5.89 -5.49
CA ASP A 5 -2.28 6.86 -4.57
C ASP A 5 -2.48 8.24 -5.22
N LEU A 6 -1.53 8.67 -6.06
CA LEU A 6 -1.63 9.90 -6.83
C LEU A 6 -2.68 9.76 -7.93
N ASP A 7 -2.70 8.61 -8.62
CA ASP A 7 -3.67 8.32 -9.66
C ASP A 7 -5.11 8.36 -9.12
N LEU A 8 -5.36 7.84 -7.91
CA LEU A 8 -6.69 7.90 -7.27
C LEU A 8 -7.11 9.34 -6.91
N GLU A 9 -6.17 10.15 -6.41
CA GLU A 9 -6.46 11.56 -6.09
C GLU A 9 -6.82 12.35 -7.34
N VAL A 10 -6.03 12.19 -8.41
CA VAL A 10 -6.27 12.82 -9.71
C VAL A 10 -7.57 12.31 -10.33
N LEU A 11 -7.86 11.02 -10.21
CA LEU A 11 -9.10 10.41 -10.71
C LEU A 11 -10.32 10.98 -10.01
N THR A 12 -10.24 11.16 -8.69
CA THR A 12 -11.32 11.71 -7.88
C THR A 12 -11.59 13.18 -8.24
N ASP A 13 -10.54 14.00 -8.35
CA ASP A 13 -10.65 15.41 -8.74
C ASP A 13 -11.22 15.58 -10.16
N ASP A 14 -10.70 14.80 -11.12
CA ASP A 14 -11.18 14.83 -12.49
C ASP A 14 -12.63 14.34 -12.61
N TYR A 15 -13.02 13.35 -11.82
CA TYR A 15 -14.40 12.87 -11.79
C TYR A 15 -15.35 13.95 -11.29
N ASP A 16 -15.02 14.63 -10.18
CA ASP A 16 -15.85 15.71 -9.62
C ASP A 16 -15.94 16.89 -10.59
N ARG A 17 -14.81 17.26 -11.20
CA ARG A 17 -14.76 18.31 -12.20
C ARG A 17 -15.60 17.97 -13.42
N LEU A 18 -15.55 16.72 -13.89
CA LEU A 18 -16.29 16.28 -15.06
C LEU A 18 -17.79 16.20 -14.77
N VAL A 19 -18.21 15.69 -13.61
CA VAL A 19 -19.61 15.66 -13.18
C VAL A 19 -20.17 17.08 -13.05
N ALA A 20 -19.41 18.02 -12.48
CA ALA A 20 -19.81 19.41 -12.38
C ALA A 20 -19.97 20.08 -13.76
N LEU A 21 -19.00 19.88 -14.67
CA LEU A 21 -19.05 20.43 -16.03
C LEU A 21 -20.23 19.87 -16.83
N GLU A 22 -20.49 18.57 -16.73
CA GLU A 22 -21.66 17.94 -17.37
C GLU A 22 -22.98 18.43 -16.76
N GLY A 23 -23.03 18.66 -15.45
CA GLY A 23 -24.19 19.25 -14.78
C GLY A 23 -24.49 20.68 -15.23
N LEU A 24 -23.47 21.44 -15.61
CA LEU A 24 -23.57 22.77 -16.20
C LEU A 24 -23.90 22.74 -17.71
N GLY A 25 -24.03 21.56 -18.33
CA GLY A 25 -24.28 21.42 -19.76
C GLY A 25 -23.09 21.83 -20.65
N VAL A 26 -21.88 21.86 -20.08
CA VAL A 26 -20.66 22.19 -20.82
C VAL A 26 -20.41 21.12 -21.88
N LYS A 27 -20.08 21.57 -23.09
CA LYS A 27 -19.88 20.67 -24.24
C LYS A 27 -18.58 19.84 -24.11
N PRO A 28 -18.51 18.65 -24.74
CA PRO A 28 -17.34 17.77 -24.67
C PRO A 28 -16.02 18.35 -25.22
N ASP A 29 -16.10 19.38 -26.07
CA ASP A 29 -14.98 20.09 -26.69
C ASP A 29 -14.35 21.14 -25.75
N PHE A 30 -14.94 21.39 -24.59
CA PHE A 30 -14.42 22.34 -23.62
C PHE A 30 -13.00 21.94 -23.16
N PRO A 31 -12.03 22.88 -23.08
CA PRO A 31 -10.63 22.54 -22.83
C PRO A 31 -10.37 21.68 -21.58
N ALA A 32 -11.12 21.91 -20.50
CA ALA A 32 -11.00 21.11 -19.29
C ALA A 32 -11.52 19.66 -19.48
N VAL A 33 -12.60 19.48 -20.25
CA VAL A 33 -13.14 18.15 -20.57
C VAL A 33 -12.19 17.40 -21.51
N CYS A 34 -11.62 18.08 -22.50
CA CYS A 34 -10.59 17.54 -23.39
C CYS A 34 -9.34 17.07 -22.63
N ALA A 35 -8.86 17.87 -21.67
CA ALA A 35 -7.71 17.51 -20.85
C ALA A 35 -7.97 16.23 -20.02
N ILE A 36 -9.16 16.11 -19.42
CA ILE A 36 -9.57 14.91 -18.67
C ILE A 36 -9.68 13.70 -19.62
N ARG A 37 -10.29 13.87 -20.80
CA ARG A 37 -10.44 12.82 -21.81
C ARG A 37 -9.09 12.30 -22.30
N GLN A 38 -8.12 13.19 -22.51
CA GLN A 38 -6.76 12.82 -22.90
C GLN A 38 -6.02 12.09 -21.78
N ARG A 39 -6.10 12.60 -20.53
CA ARG A 39 -5.42 12.01 -19.37
C ARG A 39 -5.87 10.57 -19.11
N TRP A 40 -7.18 10.31 -19.22
CA TRP A 40 -7.78 9.01 -18.93
C TRP A 40 -8.09 8.17 -20.17
N CYS A 41 -7.63 8.61 -21.34
CA CYS A 41 -7.86 7.97 -22.64
C CYS A 41 -9.34 7.59 -22.86
N LEU A 42 -10.26 8.53 -22.60
CA LEU A 42 -11.72 8.31 -22.73
C LEU A 42 -12.23 8.57 -24.16
N THR A 43 -11.37 8.45 -25.17
CA THR A 43 -11.75 8.65 -26.56
C THR A 43 -12.58 7.48 -27.06
N ASP A 44 -13.82 7.74 -27.45
CA ASP A 44 -14.62 6.80 -28.25
C ASP A 44 -13.84 6.47 -29.53
N ASP A 45 -13.54 5.18 -29.67
CA ASP A 45 -13.17 4.50 -30.92
C ASP A 45 -12.31 5.31 -31.91
N GLY A 46 -10.99 5.26 -31.74
CA GLY A 46 -10.02 5.26 -32.85
C GLY A 46 -9.81 6.54 -33.68
N GLU A 47 -10.68 7.55 -33.66
CA GLU A 47 -10.56 8.69 -34.59
C GLU A 47 -9.64 9.83 -34.11
N ASP A 48 -9.60 10.16 -32.81
CA ASP A 48 -8.75 11.28 -32.34
C ASP A 48 -7.25 10.92 -32.27
N MET A 49 -6.89 9.63 -32.25
CA MET A 49 -5.50 9.17 -32.42
C MET A 49 -5.04 9.28 -33.87
N LEU A 50 -5.95 9.29 -34.85
CA LEU A 50 -5.61 9.52 -36.26
C LEU A 50 -5.27 10.99 -36.50
N VAL A 51 -6.02 11.94 -35.91
CA VAL A 51 -5.75 13.37 -36.09
C VAL A 51 -4.41 13.79 -35.47
N ALA A 52 -4.07 13.25 -34.29
CA ALA A 52 -2.77 13.50 -33.66
C ALA A 52 -1.61 12.84 -34.42
N ARG A 53 -1.83 11.66 -35.00
CA ARG A 53 -0.82 10.96 -35.81
C ARG A 53 -0.63 11.61 -37.18
N GLU A 54 -1.69 12.03 -37.85
CA GLU A 54 -1.63 12.79 -39.11
C GLU A 54 -1.00 14.16 -38.91
N SER A 55 -1.30 14.86 -37.81
CA SER A 55 -0.61 16.12 -37.47
C SER A 55 0.88 15.90 -37.20
N ARG A 56 1.26 14.80 -36.53
CA ARG A 56 2.67 14.49 -36.27
C ARG A 56 3.42 14.05 -37.52
N GLU A 57 2.78 13.25 -38.38
CA GLU A 57 3.33 12.84 -39.68
C GLU A 57 3.40 14.02 -40.66
N ALA A 58 2.46 14.97 -40.61
CA ALA A 58 2.53 16.21 -41.38
C ALA A 58 3.65 17.14 -40.87
N MET A 59 3.87 17.21 -39.55
CA MET A 59 4.96 17.97 -38.94
C MET A 59 6.32 17.33 -39.26
N GLU A 60 6.44 16.00 -39.18
CA GLU A 60 7.65 15.25 -39.59
C GLU A 60 7.93 15.39 -41.10
N ARG A 61 6.91 15.40 -41.98
CA ARG A 61 7.09 15.69 -43.41
C ARG A 61 7.54 17.13 -43.67
N ALA A 62 6.97 18.11 -42.95
CA ALA A 62 7.38 19.50 -43.05
C ALA A 62 8.82 19.72 -42.56
N GLN A 63 9.23 18.98 -41.52
CA GLN A 63 10.58 19.01 -40.96
C GLN A 63 11.60 18.31 -41.87
N PHE A 64 11.23 17.19 -42.49
CA PHE A 64 12.06 16.53 -43.51
C PHE A 64 12.27 17.39 -44.77
N MET A 65 11.23 18.11 -45.22
CA MET A 65 11.33 19.04 -46.35
C MET A 65 12.15 20.31 -46.03
N THR A 66 12.27 20.68 -44.76
CA THR A 66 13.12 21.81 -44.32
C THR A 66 14.56 21.38 -44.06
N ASP A 67 14.79 20.14 -43.66
CA ASP A 67 16.12 19.55 -43.45
C ASP A 67 16.81 19.09 -44.75
N THR A 68 16.10 19.09 -45.88
CA THR A 68 16.65 18.80 -47.22
C THR A 68 16.85 20.08 -48.05
N ASP A 69 17.59 21.03 -47.49
CA ASP A 69 18.26 22.08 -48.28
C ASP A 69 19.42 21.44 -49.09
N PRO A 70 19.49 21.57 -50.43
CA PRO A 70 20.49 20.90 -51.27
C PRO A 70 21.94 21.37 -51.09
N ARG A 71 22.26 22.21 -50.10
CA ARG A 71 23.58 22.86 -49.96
C ARG A 71 24.44 22.45 -48.76
N ALA A 72 23.99 21.57 -47.88
CA ALA A 72 24.83 21.10 -46.76
C ALA A 72 25.56 19.79 -47.11
N GLY A 73 26.76 19.93 -47.68
CA GLY A 73 27.64 18.82 -48.03
C GLY A 73 28.22 18.06 -46.83
N ILE A 74 28.02 16.74 -46.85
CA ILE A 74 29.03 15.67 -46.72
C ILE A 74 29.85 15.54 -45.41
N HIS A 75 29.58 14.42 -44.72
CA HIS A 75 30.31 13.70 -43.64
C HIS A 75 30.20 14.30 -42.24
N ARG A 76 29.95 13.59 -41.13
CA ARG A 76 29.78 12.18 -40.67
C ARG A 76 29.34 12.36 -39.19
N ALA A 77 28.74 11.48 -38.42
CA ALA A 77 28.22 10.14 -38.52
C ALA A 77 27.45 9.89 -37.21
N ALA A 78 26.54 8.91 -37.26
CA ALA A 78 25.90 8.20 -36.15
C ALA A 78 26.56 8.31 -34.76
N GLY A 79 25.77 8.70 -33.76
CA GLY A 79 26.23 8.69 -32.36
C GLY A 79 25.16 9.05 -31.33
N ARG A 80 24.34 8.06 -30.94
CA ARG A 80 23.64 7.95 -29.64
C ARG A 80 22.56 9.00 -29.30
N ILE A 81 21.35 8.76 -29.80
CA ILE A 81 20.15 8.99 -29.00
C ILE A 81 20.06 7.82 -28.01
N THR A 82 20.44 8.04 -26.76
CA THR A 82 20.18 7.10 -25.68
C THR A 82 18.74 7.27 -25.22
N ALA A 83 17.87 6.45 -25.81
CA ALA A 83 16.56 6.16 -25.27
C ALA A 83 16.71 5.50 -23.89
N LYS A 84 16.62 6.29 -22.82
CA LYS A 84 16.15 5.80 -21.52
C LYS A 84 14.64 5.99 -21.50
N ALA A 85 13.97 5.12 -22.26
CA ALA A 85 12.54 4.92 -22.15
C ALA A 85 12.22 4.46 -20.72
N VAL A 86 11.39 5.22 -20.03
CA VAL A 86 10.70 4.82 -18.81
C VAL A 86 9.79 3.64 -19.16
N LYS A 87 10.33 2.43 -19.08
CA LYS A 87 9.57 1.19 -19.06
C LYS A 87 8.98 1.05 -17.66
N GLY A 88 7.73 1.49 -17.50
CA GLY A 88 7.02 1.33 -16.23
C GLY A 88 5.63 1.94 -16.16
N ALA A 89 4.92 2.09 -17.28
CA ALA A 89 3.52 2.54 -17.30
C ALA A 89 2.82 2.09 -18.59
N GLY A 90 3.11 0.86 -19.02
CA GLY A 90 2.56 0.32 -20.25
C GLY A 90 1.96 -1.05 -20.02
N LYS A 91 0.66 -1.16 -20.30
CA LYS A 91 -0.10 -2.40 -20.54
C LYS A 91 -0.78 -3.04 -19.33
N LEU A 92 -1.92 -2.48 -18.96
CA LEU A 92 -3.12 -3.23 -18.58
C LEU A 92 -4.24 -2.80 -19.54
N VAL A 93 -4.21 -3.34 -20.75
CA VAL A 93 -5.37 -3.36 -21.66
C VAL A 93 -5.87 -4.80 -21.58
N GLY A 94 -6.95 -5.00 -20.83
CA GLY A 94 -7.70 -6.25 -20.83
C GLY A 94 -8.79 -6.16 -21.88
N ASP A 95 -8.69 -7.00 -22.91
CA ASP A 95 -9.75 -7.25 -23.88
C ASP A 95 -10.98 -7.82 -23.15
N GLY A 96 -12.16 -7.20 -23.34
CA GLY A 96 -13.39 -7.72 -22.77
C GLY A 96 -14.63 -6.89 -23.08
N LEU A 97 -15.36 -7.34 -24.11
CA LEU A 97 -16.78 -7.09 -24.43
C LEU A 97 -17.12 -5.83 -25.24
N GLY A 98 -17.36 -6.08 -26.53
CA GLY A 98 -17.93 -5.15 -27.48
C GLY A 98 -19.44 -4.95 -27.33
N ALA A 99 -19.85 -3.79 -27.85
CA ALA A 99 -21.14 -3.42 -28.42
C ALA A 99 -22.42 -3.82 -27.65
N THR A 100 -22.97 -2.84 -26.90
CA THR A 100 -24.42 -2.58 -26.93
C THR A 100 -24.68 -1.08 -27.04
N ALA A 101 -25.69 -0.77 -27.85
CA ALA A 101 -25.91 0.52 -28.51
C ALA A 101 -26.76 1.52 -27.71
N LYS A 102 -26.70 2.77 -28.17
CA LYS A 102 -27.68 3.87 -27.99
C LYS A 102 -27.80 4.51 -26.61
N GLY A 103 -26.95 5.51 -26.43
CA GLY A 103 -27.12 6.63 -25.52
C GLY A 103 -25.78 7.35 -25.49
N ALA A 104 -25.73 8.65 -25.73
CA ALA A 104 -24.52 9.44 -25.47
C ALA A 104 -24.25 9.37 -23.95
N GLY A 105 -23.59 8.30 -23.51
CA GLY A 105 -23.27 8.05 -22.13
C GLY A 105 -22.28 9.12 -21.70
N LYS A 106 -22.71 9.95 -20.75
CA LYS A 106 -21.90 10.97 -20.09
C LYS A 106 -20.45 10.50 -19.92
N LEU A 107 -19.47 11.35 -20.27
CA LEU A 107 -18.04 11.07 -20.12
C LEU A 107 -17.69 10.69 -18.68
N SER A 108 -18.42 11.23 -17.69
CA SER A 108 -18.31 10.82 -16.28
C SER A 108 -18.55 9.32 -16.07
N LYS A 109 -19.48 8.69 -16.81
CA LYS A 109 -19.71 7.23 -16.73
C LYS A 109 -18.54 6.43 -17.30
N LYS A 110 -17.85 6.95 -18.31
CA LYS A 110 -16.62 6.32 -18.84
C LYS A 110 -15.45 6.49 -17.88
N LEU A 111 -15.33 7.67 -17.25
CA LEU A 111 -14.30 7.90 -16.23
C LEU A 111 -14.54 7.04 -14.98
N ALA A 112 -15.80 6.78 -14.62
CA ALA A 112 -16.14 5.87 -13.54
C ALA A 112 -15.49 4.48 -13.71
N LEU A 113 -15.34 3.99 -14.95
CA LEU A 113 -14.67 2.71 -15.25
C LEU A 113 -13.20 2.69 -14.80
N ARG A 114 -12.54 3.84 -14.69
CA ARG A 114 -11.15 3.93 -14.22
C ARG A 114 -11.00 3.67 -12.72
N PHE A 115 -12.06 3.84 -11.92
CA PHE A 115 -12.02 3.46 -10.49
C PHE A 115 -11.91 1.93 -10.33
N TYR A 116 -12.40 1.16 -11.30
CA TYR A 116 -12.30 -0.30 -11.32
C TYR A 116 -10.92 -0.75 -11.74
N ASP A 117 -10.38 -0.16 -12.82
CA ASP A 117 -9.01 -0.40 -13.27
C ASP A 117 -8.01 -0.13 -12.13
N PHE A 118 -8.25 0.95 -11.38
CA PHE A 118 -7.51 1.28 -10.17
C PHE A 118 -7.63 0.18 -9.10
N ALA A 119 -8.84 -0.27 -8.78
CA ALA A 119 -9.05 -1.30 -7.78
C ALA A 119 -8.38 -2.64 -8.15
N GLU A 120 -8.39 -3.00 -9.42
CA GLU A 120 -7.73 -4.19 -9.96
C GLU A 120 -6.20 -4.07 -9.92
N ALA A 121 -5.65 -2.91 -10.29
CA ALA A 121 -4.22 -2.64 -10.17
C ALA A 121 -3.73 -2.70 -8.72
N LEU A 122 -4.49 -2.09 -7.79
CA LEU A 122 -4.20 -2.13 -6.36
C LEU A 122 -4.23 -3.57 -5.82
N ALA A 123 -5.24 -4.35 -6.21
CA ALA A 123 -5.35 -5.75 -5.83
C ALA A 123 -4.12 -6.56 -6.24
N LYS A 124 -3.69 -6.39 -7.50
CA LYS A 124 -2.53 -7.08 -8.04
C LYS A 124 -1.25 -6.72 -7.30
N GLU A 125 -1.03 -5.43 -7.00
CA GLU A 125 0.13 -4.99 -6.22
C GLU A 125 0.14 -5.63 -4.82
N GLN A 126 -1.00 -5.64 -4.14
CA GLN A 126 -1.12 -6.24 -2.81
C GLN A 126 -0.92 -7.76 -2.83
N ALA A 127 -1.45 -8.43 -3.84
CA ALA A 127 -1.29 -9.85 -4.03
C ALA A 127 0.18 -10.26 -4.23
N ASP A 128 0.94 -9.51 -5.02
CA ASP A 128 2.36 -9.77 -5.24
C ASP A 128 3.20 -9.48 -3.99
N ARG A 129 2.88 -8.41 -3.24
CA ARG A 129 3.50 -8.14 -1.92
C ARG A 129 3.24 -9.25 -0.92
N LEU A 130 2.01 -9.76 -0.86
CA LEU A 130 1.65 -10.82 0.08
C LEU A 130 2.38 -12.14 -0.24
N LYS A 131 2.58 -12.45 -1.53
CA LYS A 131 3.43 -13.58 -1.95
C LYS A 131 4.86 -13.43 -1.43
N GLU A 132 5.45 -12.25 -1.61
CA GLU A 132 6.80 -11.95 -1.13
C GLU A 132 6.89 -12.14 0.39
N ILE A 133 5.94 -11.57 1.13
CA ILE A 133 5.90 -11.66 2.60
C ILE A 133 5.72 -13.11 3.07
N THR A 134 4.87 -13.89 2.40
CA THR A 134 4.67 -15.31 2.73
C THR A 134 5.95 -16.11 2.50
N SER A 135 6.67 -15.84 1.40
CA SER A 135 7.98 -16.47 1.16
C SER A 135 9.01 -16.12 2.24
N LYS A 136 8.96 -14.86 2.72
CA LYS A 136 9.80 -14.38 3.81
C LYS A 136 9.47 -15.08 5.13
N ALA A 137 8.19 -15.36 5.41
CA ALA A 137 7.77 -16.13 6.58
C ALA A 137 8.39 -17.54 6.62
N ALA A 138 8.40 -18.26 5.50
CA ALA A 138 9.05 -19.57 5.39
C ALA A 138 10.57 -19.50 5.63
N PHE A 139 11.22 -18.39 5.23
CA PHE A 139 12.63 -18.16 5.56
C PHE A 139 12.85 -17.85 7.05
N MET A 140 11.97 -17.03 7.65
CA MET A 140 11.99 -16.73 9.08
C MET A 140 11.79 -17.98 9.93
N GLU A 141 10.90 -18.89 9.52
CA GLU A 141 10.66 -20.16 10.22
C GLU A 141 11.92 -21.02 10.30
N ARG A 142 12.67 -21.13 9.19
CA ARG A 142 13.96 -21.84 9.16
C ARG A 142 14.99 -21.21 10.09
N LYS A 143 15.03 -19.87 10.18
CA LYS A 143 15.92 -19.16 11.12
C LYS A 143 15.50 -19.39 12.57
N LEU A 144 14.21 -19.35 12.84
CA LEU A 144 13.65 -19.59 14.16
C LEU A 144 13.98 -21.00 14.66
N ASN A 145 13.87 -22.01 13.80
CA ASN A 145 14.22 -23.39 14.18
C ASN A 145 15.69 -23.54 14.57
N LYS A 146 16.62 -22.86 13.87
CA LYS A 146 18.03 -22.80 14.27
C LYS A 146 18.23 -22.14 15.64
N LEU A 147 17.48 -21.06 15.90
CA LEU A 147 17.47 -20.35 17.18
C LEU A 147 16.96 -21.25 18.32
N LYS A 148 15.87 -21.99 18.10
CA LYS A 148 15.35 -22.97 19.06
C LYS A 148 16.36 -24.06 19.38
N THR A 149 16.98 -24.65 18.36
CA THR A 149 18.03 -25.67 18.57
C THR A 149 19.18 -25.12 19.39
N ARG A 150 19.61 -23.87 19.11
CA ARG A 150 20.64 -23.23 19.92
C ARG A 150 20.20 -23.04 21.36
N MET A 151 18.95 -22.62 21.59
CA MET A 151 18.42 -22.43 22.94
C MET A 151 18.30 -23.75 23.70
N SER A 152 17.88 -24.85 23.05
CA SER A 152 17.79 -26.18 23.68
C SER A 152 19.14 -26.81 24.02
N LEU A 153 20.24 -26.33 23.41
CA LEU A 153 21.61 -26.78 23.71
C LEU A 153 22.22 -26.04 24.92
N LEU A 154 21.55 -25.01 25.43
CA LEU A 154 21.95 -24.31 26.64
C LEU A 154 21.27 -25.02 27.82
N ASP A 155 22.07 -25.65 28.69
CA ASP A 155 21.57 -26.32 29.90
C ASP A 155 20.68 -25.38 30.74
N ASP A 156 19.65 -25.94 31.40
CA ASP A 156 18.70 -25.24 32.29
C ASP A 156 19.37 -24.46 33.45
N HIS A 157 20.68 -24.60 33.64
CA HIS A 157 21.48 -23.96 34.69
C HIS A 157 22.36 -22.79 34.20
N LYS A 158 22.43 -22.50 32.89
CA LYS A 158 23.23 -21.38 32.37
C LYS A 158 22.41 -20.09 32.37
N THR A 159 22.67 -19.23 33.36
CA THR A 159 22.16 -17.84 33.34
C THR A 159 22.91 -17.03 32.29
N LEU A 160 22.16 -16.42 31.38
CA LEU A 160 22.67 -15.40 30.47
C LEU A 160 23.27 -14.25 31.29
N ALA A 161 24.53 -13.89 31.02
CA ALA A 161 25.07 -12.63 31.53
C ALA A 161 24.29 -11.48 30.89
N ALA A 162 23.83 -10.54 31.71
CA ALA A 162 23.20 -9.33 31.20
C ALA A 162 24.28 -8.47 30.55
N VAL A 163 24.39 -8.55 29.22
CA VAL A 163 25.35 -7.76 28.44
C VAL A 163 24.61 -6.87 27.47
N ASP A 164 25.15 -5.68 27.31
CA ASP A 164 24.62 -4.67 26.43
C ASP A 164 24.82 -5.09 24.96
N VAL A 165 23.70 -5.23 24.26
CA VAL A 165 23.62 -5.64 22.86
C VAL A 165 23.76 -4.40 21.98
N HIS A 166 24.63 -4.46 20.97
CA HIS A 166 24.82 -3.34 20.05
C HIS A 166 23.59 -3.07 19.19
N THR A 167 23.17 -1.81 19.13
CA THR A 167 22.05 -1.38 18.30
C THR A 167 22.45 -1.30 16.84
N SER A 168 21.51 -1.56 15.94
CA SER A 168 21.72 -1.36 14.50
C SER A 168 20.37 -1.27 13.79
N SER A 169 20.35 -1.51 12.46
CA SER A 169 19.13 -1.44 11.65
C SER A 169 17.99 -2.37 12.11
N TRP A 170 18.27 -3.40 12.90
CA TRP A 170 17.24 -4.28 13.46
C TRP A 170 16.53 -3.66 14.67
N THR A 171 17.15 -2.72 15.38
CA THR A 171 16.63 -2.15 16.63
C THR A 171 15.33 -1.38 16.41
N SER A 172 15.19 -0.65 15.30
CA SER A 172 13.91 0.00 14.96
C SER A 172 12.76 -0.99 14.68
N LYS A 173 13.05 -2.29 14.49
CA LYS A 173 12.02 -3.31 14.26
C LYS A 173 11.39 -3.84 15.55
N ILE A 174 11.98 -3.55 16.71
CA ILE A 174 11.43 -3.88 18.04
C ILE A 174 10.94 -2.64 18.77
N CYS A 175 10.92 -1.49 18.09
CA CYS A 175 10.52 -0.23 18.73
C CYS A 175 9.00 -0.05 18.73
N PHE A 176 8.53 0.60 19.78
CA PHE A 176 7.21 1.20 19.90
C PHE A 176 7.42 2.67 20.29
N GLU A 177 6.90 3.60 19.48
CA GLU A 177 7.19 5.03 19.62
C GLU A 177 8.70 5.33 19.74
N ASP A 178 9.47 4.84 18.76
CA ASP A 178 10.92 5.05 18.66
C ASP A 178 11.77 4.42 19.77
N ARG A 179 11.18 3.75 20.76
CA ARG A 179 11.91 3.11 21.85
C ARG A 179 11.80 1.59 21.80
N PRO A 180 12.89 0.83 22.04
CA PRO A 180 12.83 -0.62 22.16
C PRO A 180 11.81 -1.03 23.22
N ASP A 181 10.79 -1.80 22.81
CA ASP A 181 9.73 -2.24 23.72
C ASP A 181 9.41 -3.72 23.48
N PHE A 182 10.00 -4.56 24.33
CA PHE A 182 9.80 -6.00 24.29
C PHE A 182 8.34 -6.39 24.59
N GLU A 183 7.73 -5.77 25.59
CA GLU A 183 6.39 -6.13 26.05
C GLU A 183 5.34 -5.78 25.01
N ALA A 184 5.46 -4.60 24.36
CA ALA A 184 4.61 -4.21 23.26
C ALA A 184 4.72 -5.20 22.08
N CYS A 185 5.93 -5.64 21.74
CA CYS A 185 6.15 -6.63 20.68
C CYS A 185 5.53 -8.00 21.01
N VAL A 186 5.65 -8.48 22.25
CA VAL A 186 5.04 -9.75 22.70
C VAL A 186 3.52 -9.63 22.81
N LYS A 187 2.99 -8.47 23.23
CA LYS A 187 1.54 -8.23 23.24
C LYS A 187 0.99 -8.21 21.83
N PHE A 188 1.70 -7.58 20.90
CA PHE A 188 1.34 -7.51 19.49
C PHE A 188 1.20 -8.88 18.84
N SER A 189 2.10 -9.83 19.15
CA SER A 189 2.00 -11.20 18.62
C SER A 189 0.75 -11.97 19.08
N LYS A 190 0.15 -11.58 20.20
CA LYS A 190 -1.06 -12.21 20.77
C LYS A 190 -2.37 -11.58 20.29
N GLN A 191 -2.32 -10.38 19.71
CA GLN A 191 -3.49 -9.59 19.34
C GLN A 191 -3.79 -9.59 17.83
N THR A 192 -3.31 -10.59 17.09
CA THR A 192 -3.41 -10.62 15.62
C THR A 192 -4.85 -10.56 15.10
N ASN A 193 -5.81 -11.16 15.81
CA ASN A 193 -7.24 -11.10 15.49
C ASN A 193 -7.84 -9.68 15.62
N ALA A 194 -7.32 -8.84 16.52
CA ALA A 194 -7.81 -7.47 16.70
C ALA A 194 -7.46 -6.58 15.49
N TYR A 195 -6.28 -6.78 14.90
CA TYR A 195 -5.86 -6.08 13.68
C TYR A 195 -6.71 -6.51 12.48
N GLU A 196 -7.01 -7.81 12.36
CA GLU A 196 -7.91 -8.32 11.33
C GLU A 196 -9.31 -7.69 11.41
N GLY A 197 -9.84 -7.51 12.63
CA GLY A 197 -11.13 -6.85 12.84
C GLY A 197 -11.16 -5.38 12.37
N VAL A 198 -10.02 -4.68 12.45
CA VAL A 198 -9.93 -3.29 11.98
C VAL A 198 -9.79 -3.19 10.46
N VAL A 199 -9.06 -4.10 9.83
CA VAL A 199 -9.06 -4.20 8.36
C VAL A 199 -10.48 -4.51 7.87
N GLN A 200 -11.17 -5.43 8.54
CA GLN A 200 -12.57 -5.77 8.24
C GLN A 200 -13.53 -4.61 8.40
N LYS A 201 -13.27 -3.63 9.28
CA LYS A 201 -14.12 -2.45 9.40
C LYS A 201 -14.21 -1.65 8.10
N TYR A 202 -13.09 -1.52 7.39
CA TYR A 202 -13.03 -0.80 6.12
C TYR A 202 -13.65 -1.61 4.97
N THR A 203 -13.67 -2.94 5.04
CA THR A 203 -14.27 -3.81 4.01
C THR A 203 -15.73 -4.21 4.26
N VAL A 204 -16.21 -4.19 5.51
CA VAL A 204 -17.63 -4.43 5.82
C VAL A 204 -18.45 -3.20 5.46
N TYR A 205 -17.90 -1.99 5.57
CA TYR A 205 -18.63 -0.78 5.18
C TYR A 205 -18.83 -0.63 3.68
N THR A 206 -17.89 -1.11 2.84
CA THR A 206 -18.15 -1.24 1.40
C THR A 206 -19.36 -2.15 1.18
N ARG A 207 -19.43 -3.31 1.86
CA ARG A 207 -20.61 -4.20 1.84
C ARG A 207 -21.91 -3.58 2.42
N THR A 208 -21.81 -2.64 3.36
CA THR A 208 -22.99 -2.04 4.04
C THR A 208 -23.59 -0.85 3.28
N ALA A 209 -22.78 -0.13 2.50
CA ALA A 209 -23.30 0.78 1.47
C ALA A 209 -24.06 0.01 0.37
N LEU A 210 -23.73 -1.28 0.21
CA LEU A 210 -24.23 -2.18 -0.83
C LEU A 210 -25.43 -3.05 -0.42
N LYS A 211 -25.75 -3.18 0.88
CA LYS A 211 -27.01 -3.77 1.39
C LYS A 211 -27.46 -3.04 2.65
N LYS A 212 -28.75 -2.65 2.73
CA LYS A 212 -29.40 -2.19 3.97
C LYS A 212 -29.36 -3.30 5.04
N SER A 213 -28.24 -3.52 5.74
CA SER A 213 -28.22 -3.98 7.14
C SER A 213 -26.81 -4.10 7.72
N LYS A 214 -26.76 -3.73 9.01
CA LYS A 214 -25.72 -3.88 10.05
C LYS A 214 -24.40 -3.15 9.80
N ALA A 215 -24.38 -1.90 10.27
CA ALA A 215 -23.17 -1.29 10.77
C ALA A 215 -22.43 -2.30 11.67
N PHE A 216 -21.20 -2.63 11.30
CA PHE A 216 -20.34 -3.39 12.18
C PHE A 216 -19.98 -2.49 13.37
N GLU A 217 -20.54 -2.77 14.55
CA GLU A 217 -20.13 -2.19 15.83
C GLU A 217 -18.81 -2.81 16.30
N GLY A 218 -17.80 -2.75 15.43
CA GLY A 218 -16.46 -3.23 15.72
C GLY A 218 -15.53 -2.11 16.17
N PRO A 219 -14.41 -2.48 16.82
CA PRO A 219 -13.37 -1.55 17.21
C PRO A 219 -12.92 -0.66 16.03
N GLY A 220 -12.97 0.66 16.18
CA GLY A 220 -12.25 1.56 15.26
C GLY A 220 -10.74 1.50 15.46
N LEU A 221 -9.96 2.15 14.58
CA LEU A 221 -8.50 2.32 14.75
C LEU A 221 -8.13 2.82 16.15
N LYS A 222 -8.96 3.71 16.72
CA LYS A 222 -8.88 4.25 18.09
C LYS A 222 -8.81 3.21 19.21
N GLN A 223 -9.28 1.99 18.99
CA GLN A 223 -9.32 0.94 20.01
C GLN A 223 -8.10 0.01 19.95
N ILE A 224 -7.35 -0.03 18.83
CA ILE A 224 -6.09 -0.79 18.75
C ILE A 224 -5.00 -0.09 19.57
N SER A 225 -4.93 1.22 19.44
CA SER A 225 -3.96 2.08 20.11
C SER A 225 -4.55 3.48 20.23
N LYS A 226 -4.12 4.25 21.24
CA LYS A 226 -4.55 5.64 21.36
C LYS A 226 -3.72 6.49 20.41
N SER A 227 -4.36 7.47 19.76
CA SER A 227 -3.60 8.46 19.01
C SER A 227 -2.71 9.22 19.97
N THR A 228 -1.43 9.37 19.62
CA THR A 228 -0.47 10.10 20.46
C THR A 228 0.06 11.32 19.71
N ASN A 229 0.33 12.40 20.44
CA ASN A 229 0.95 13.59 19.86
C ASN A 229 2.32 13.27 19.23
N TRP A 230 3.01 12.25 19.76
CA TRP A 230 4.26 11.77 19.23
C TRP A 230 4.09 11.11 17.85
N ALA A 231 3.14 10.19 17.72
CA ALA A 231 2.82 9.55 16.44
C ALA A 231 2.42 10.58 15.37
N VAL A 232 1.66 11.61 15.74
CA VAL A 232 1.28 12.71 14.81
C VAL A 232 2.51 13.49 14.34
N LYS A 233 3.41 13.86 15.26
CA LYS A 233 4.66 14.57 14.92
C LYS A 233 5.57 13.73 14.02
N ARG A 234 5.75 12.44 14.35
CA ARG A 234 6.58 11.52 13.54
C ARG A 234 5.97 11.29 12.17
N ALA A 235 4.65 11.12 12.10
CA ALA A 235 3.93 11.03 10.84
C ALA A 235 4.16 12.26 9.95
N ALA A 236 4.14 13.47 10.50
CA ALA A 236 4.40 14.69 9.73
C ALA A 236 5.82 14.71 9.12
N GLY A 237 6.81 14.20 9.85
CA GLY A 237 8.18 14.08 9.33
C GLY A 237 8.32 13.01 8.23
N LEU A 238 7.56 11.91 8.32
CA LEU A 238 7.70 10.77 7.41
C LEU A 238 6.80 10.86 6.16
N LEU A 239 5.60 11.40 6.32
CA LEU A 239 4.57 11.46 5.28
C LEU A 239 4.41 12.87 4.69
N GLY A 240 5.12 13.86 5.21
CA GLY A 240 5.06 15.25 4.78
C GLY A 240 4.00 16.06 5.54
N ILE A 241 3.73 17.27 5.06
CA ILE A 241 2.86 18.25 5.75
C ILE A 241 1.47 17.66 5.96
N ILE A 242 1.21 17.25 7.20
CA ILE A 242 -0.12 17.01 7.73
C ILE A 242 -0.71 18.39 7.99
N ASP A 243 -1.83 18.73 7.35
CA ASP A 243 -2.52 20.01 7.51
C ASP A 243 -2.69 20.30 9.03
N PRO A 244 -1.97 21.29 9.59
CA PRO A 244 -1.92 21.51 11.04
C PRO A 244 -3.24 22.07 11.58
N PHE A 245 -4.12 22.56 10.70
CA PHE A 245 -5.41 23.14 11.06
C PHE A 245 -6.54 22.12 11.06
N LYS A 246 -6.29 20.90 10.60
CA LYS A 246 -7.29 19.84 10.55
C LYS A 246 -6.91 18.69 11.47
N LYS A 247 -7.92 18.14 12.15
CA LYS A 247 -7.73 17.03 13.08
C LYS A 247 -7.21 15.81 12.32
N VAL A 248 -6.03 15.35 12.70
CA VAL A 248 -5.41 14.12 12.20
C VAL A 248 -5.15 13.19 13.38
N GLU A 249 -5.44 11.92 13.17
CA GLU A 249 -5.24 10.88 14.18
C GLU A 249 -4.13 9.95 13.71
N ALA A 250 -3.13 9.73 14.58
CA ALA A 250 -1.99 8.88 14.25
C ALA A 250 -1.71 7.89 15.37
N PHE A 251 -1.55 6.64 15.01
CA PHE A 251 -1.49 5.50 15.91
C PHE A 251 -0.15 4.77 15.75
N PRO A 252 0.60 4.56 16.85
CA PRO A 252 1.81 3.76 16.81
C PRO A 252 1.46 2.27 16.79
N VAL A 253 2.23 1.51 16.02
CA VAL A 253 2.19 0.05 15.94
C VAL A 253 3.61 -0.48 16.16
N PRO A 254 3.78 -1.58 16.93
CA PRO A 254 5.07 -2.22 17.12
C PRO A 254 5.79 -2.55 15.81
N GLY A 255 7.11 -2.46 15.81
CA GLY A 255 7.91 -2.43 14.59
C GLY A 255 8.20 -1.02 14.08
N ASN A 256 7.95 -0.02 14.92
CA ASN A 256 8.07 1.41 14.66
C ASN A 256 7.28 1.84 13.42
N ILE A 257 6.05 1.37 13.33
CA ILE A 257 5.12 1.73 12.27
C ILE A 257 4.15 2.77 12.81
N VAL A 258 3.86 3.78 11.99
CA VAL A 258 2.87 4.80 12.31
C VAL A 258 1.79 4.75 11.26
N VAL A 259 0.54 4.58 11.71
CA VAL A 259 -0.66 4.63 10.87
C VAL A 259 -1.36 5.96 11.11
N VAL A 260 -1.83 6.60 10.05
CA VAL A 260 -2.38 7.96 10.07
C VAL A 260 -3.72 7.97 9.36
N GLU A 261 -4.76 8.38 10.07
CA GLU A 261 -6.05 8.70 9.50
C GLU A 261 -6.12 10.21 9.28
N HIS A 262 -6.09 10.61 8.00
CA HIS A 262 -6.18 12.00 7.60
C HIS A 262 -7.63 12.51 7.72
N HIS A 263 -7.81 13.82 7.83
CA HIS A 263 -9.13 14.46 7.87
C HIS A 263 -10.02 14.12 6.65
N SER A 264 -9.41 13.74 5.52
CA SER A 264 -10.10 13.36 4.29
C SER A 264 -10.67 11.94 4.34
N GLY A 265 -10.45 11.21 5.43
CA GLY A 265 -10.76 9.79 5.55
C GLY A 265 -9.71 8.88 4.90
N LYS A 266 -8.67 9.43 4.25
CA LYS A 266 -7.54 8.64 3.71
C LYS A 266 -6.69 8.08 4.86
N VAL A 267 -6.28 6.82 4.75
CA VAL A 267 -5.42 6.16 5.74
C VAL A 267 -4.02 5.93 5.18
N SER A 268 -3.01 6.62 5.67
CA SER A 268 -1.61 6.43 5.25
C SER A 268 -0.82 5.74 6.34
N TRP A 269 0.32 5.15 6.00
CA TRP A 269 1.21 4.57 7.01
C TRP A 269 2.67 4.73 6.60
N ALA A 270 3.55 4.73 7.60
CA ALA A 270 4.99 4.85 7.40
C ALA A 270 5.79 4.02 8.39
N ILE A 271 7.04 3.74 8.03
CA ILE A 271 8.02 3.08 8.90
C ILE A 271 9.01 4.13 9.39
N ALA A 272 9.12 4.29 10.69
CA ALA A 272 10.21 5.01 11.31
C ALA A 272 11.43 4.08 11.40
N ARG A 273 12.43 4.31 10.54
CA ARG A 273 13.64 3.47 10.46
C ARG A 273 14.65 3.75 11.57
N ASP A 274 14.53 4.90 12.20
CA ASP A 274 15.36 5.38 13.30
C ASP A 274 14.55 5.45 14.59
N GLY A 275 15.21 5.47 15.74
CA GLY A 275 14.56 5.63 17.03
C GLY A 275 15.47 6.21 18.11
N GLU A 276 14.91 6.41 19.30
CA GLU A 276 15.59 6.86 20.51
C GLU A 276 16.24 5.65 21.22
N TYR A 277 17.27 5.10 20.59
CA TYR A 277 18.10 4.06 21.18
C TYR A 277 19.57 4.46 21.06
N GLY A 278 20.33 4.27 22.15
CA GLY A 278 21.77 4.55 22.17
C GLY A 278 22.56 3.53 21.35
N GLU A 279 23.89 3.51 21.52
CA GLU A 279 24.75 2.52 20.87
C GLU A 279 24.49 1.07 21.33
N THR A 280 23.88 0.91 22.51
CA THR A 280 23.54 -0.39 23.09
C THR A 280 22.15 -0.40 23.72
N ILE A 281 21.58 -1.59 23.84
CA ILE A 281 20.36 -1.89 24.58
C ILE A 281 20.57 -3.16 25.40
N LYS A 282 19.79 -3.35 26.47
CA LYS A 282 19.93 -4.53 27.33
C LYS A 282 19.64 -5.83 26.56
N SER A 283 20.44 -6.88 26.80
CA SER A 283 20.12 -8.24 26.35
C SER A 283 18.83 -8.75 26.98
N LEU A 284 18.17 -9.68 26.29
CA LEU A 284 17.07 -10.46 26.85
C LEU A 284 17.61 -11.52 27.81
N ASP A 285 16.92 -11.72 28.93
CA ASP A 285 17.15 -12.89 29.78
C ASP A 285 16.62 -14.19 29.12
N MET A 286 16.90 -15.35 29.73
CA MET A 286 16.55 -16.64 29.14
C MET A 286 15.04 -16.83 28.97
N HIS A 287 14.26 -16.32 29.93
CA HIS A 287 12.81 -16.41 29.90
C HIS A 287 12.21 -15.45 28.88
N GLN A 288 12.78 -14.26 28.72
CA GLN A 288 12.45 -13.32 27.65
C GLN A 288 12.81 -13.88 26.28
N CYS A 289 13.94 -14.58 26.13
CA CYS A 289 14.29 -15.30 24.91
C CYS A 289 13.24 -16.37 24.55
N GLY A 290 12.78 -17.16 25.53
CA GLY A 290 11.70 -18.13 25.33
C GLY A 290 10.41 -17.47 24.86
N LYS A 291 9.97 -16.40 25.55
CA LYS A 291 8.79 -15.60 25.15
C LYS A 291 8.94 -14.97 23.77
N ALA A 292 10.14 -14.53 23.40
CA ALA A 292 10.42 -13.96 22.09
C ALA A 292 10.23 -15.02 21.00
N ILE A 293 10.74 -16.24 21.20
CA ILE A 293 10.58 -17.36 20.27
C ILE A 293 9.09 -17.71 20.09
N GLU A 294 8.34 -17.85 21.18
CA GLU A 294 6.90 -18.10 21.14
C GLU A 294 6.14 -16.99 20.38
N ALA A 295 6.50 -15.73 20.64
CA ALA A 295 5.91 -14.59 19.95
C ALA A 295 6.23 -14.64 18.44
N VAL A 296 7.47 -14.93 18.05
CA VAL A 296 7.87 -15.05 16.64
C VAL A 296 7.11 -16.20 15.97
N GLU A 297 6.93 -17.35 16.63
CA GLU A 297 6.11 -18.43 16.06
C GLU A 297 4.68 -17.99 15.78
N ALA A 298 4.04 -17.30 16.72
CA ALA A 298 2.68 -16.81 16.56
C ALA A 298 2.57 -15.80 15.41
N LEU A 299 3.58 -14.94 15.25
CA LEU A 299 3.67 -13.99 14.14
C LEU A 299 3.85 -14.71 12.80
N ILE A 300 4.76 -15.68 12.70
CA ILE A 300 4.98 -16.46 11.46
C ILE A 300 3.72 -17.22 11.07
N LYS A 301 3.06 -17.89 12.02
CA LYS A 301 1.77 -18.57 11.80
C LYS A 301 0.71 -17.60 11.28
N SER A 302 0.66 -16.40 11.87
CA SER A 302 -0.28 -15.36 11.43
C SER A 302 0.03 -14.88 10.01
N ILE A 303 1.30 -14.67 9.66
CA ILE A 303 1.69 -14.29 8.28
C ILE A 303 1.37 -15.42 7.29
N ALA A 304 1.65 -16.67 7.62
CA ALA A 304 1.35 -17.82 6.75
C ALA A 304 -0.17 -18.03 6.57
N ALA A 305 -0.95 -17.80 7.62
CA ALA A 305 -2.41 -17.83 7.54
C ALA A 305 -2.94 -16.72 6.62
N ARG A 306 -2.32 -15.54 6.60
CA ARG A 306 -2.63 -14.49 5.61
C ARG A 306 -2.35 -14.98 4.19
N GLY A 307 -1.25 -15.66 3.93
CA GLY A 307 -0.98 -16.23 2.59
C GLY A 307 -2.06 -17.18 2.03
N THR A 308 -2.88 -17.81 2.89
CA THR A 308 -3.79 -18.93 2.53
C THR A 308 -5.29 -18.69 2.77
N LYS A 309 -5.68 -17.53 3.34
CA LYS A 309 -7.08 -17.25 3.73
C LYS A 309 -7.99 -16.79 2.56
N ASN A 310 -9.17 -17.41 2.44
CA ASN A 310 -10.32 -16.99 1.59
C ASN A 310 -11.18 -15.87 2.21
N ARG A 311 -10.56 -14.87 2.83
CA ARG A 311 -11.18 -13.60 3.25
C ARG A 311 -10.15 -12.50 3.08
N VAL A 312 -10.58 -11.23 2.90
CA VAL A 312 -9.82 -9.95 2.79
C VAL A 312 -8.32 -9.96 3.15
N VAL A 313 -7.96 -10.70 4.17
CA VAL A 313 -6.63 -10.84 4.79
C VAL A 313 -5.72 -11.85 4.07
N GLY A 314 -6.11 -12.44 2.94
CA GLY A 314 -5.25 -13.40 2.23
C GLY A 314 -5.28 -13.38 0.72
N TYR A 315 -4.31 -14.04 0.05
CA TYR A 315 -4.15 -13.93 -1.41
C TYR A 315 -5.48 -14.26 -2.12
N THR A 316 -6.06 -15.41 -1.79
CA THR A 316 -7.35 -15.84 -2.34
C THR A 316 -8.50 -14.93 -1.91
N GLY A 317 -8.53 -14.48 -0.66
CA GLY A 317 -9.55 -13.57 -0.15
C GLY A 317 -9.48 -12.12 -0.66
N ILE A 318 -8.30 -11.62 -1.01
CA ILE A 318 -8.10 -10.32 -1.66
C ILE A 318 -8.71 -10.39 -3.06
N TYR A 319 -8.43 -11.44 -3.84
CA TYR A 319 -9.04 -11.62 -5.16
C TYR A 319 -10.55 -11.85 -5.11
N GLU A 320 -11.06 -12.64 -4.15
CA GLU A 320 -12.49 -12.87 -3.98
C GLU A 320 -13.24 -11.57 -3.62
N GLU A 321 -12.65 -10.73 -2.75
CA GLU A 321 -13.25 -9.43 -2.42
C GLU A 321 -13.11 -8.43 -3.55
N VAL A 322 -12.02 -8.49 -4.31
CA VAL A 322 -11.84 -7.63 -5.51
C VAL A 322 -12.83 -8.00 -6.58
N GLU A 323 -13.12 -9.28 -6.79
CA GLU A 323 -14.16 -9.73 -7.71
C GLU A 323 -15.56 -9.39 -7.18
N ALA A 324 -15.81 -9.53 -5.87
CA ALA A 324 -17.05 -9.08 -5.24
C ALA A 324 -17.25 -7.57 -5.41
N MET A 325 -16.24 -6.76 -5.07
CA MET A 325 -16.26 -5.32 -5.28
C MET A 325 -16.32 -4.95 -6.76
N LYS A 326 -15.67 -5.66 -7.66
CA LYS A 326 -15.77 -5.42 -9.11
C LYS A 326 -17.17 -5.68 -9.62
N SER A 327 -17.86 -6.68 -9.08
CA SER A 327 -19.25 -6.97 -9.41
C SER A 327 -20.23 -5.95 -8.83
N GLU A 328 -19.91 -5.38 -7.66
CA GLU A 328 -20.79 -4.50 -6.91
C GLU A 328 -20.55 -3.01 -7.18
N LEU A 329 -19.29 -2.58 -7.39
CA LEU A 329 -18.92 -1.23 -7.84
C LEU A 329 -19.65 -0.90 -9.16
N LYS A 330 -19.91 -1.91 -10.02
CA LYS A 330 -20.62 -1.78 -11.32
C LYS A 330 -22.00 -1.13 -11.18
N ASN A 331 -22.57 -1.20 -9.98
CA ASN A 331 -23.90 -0.69 -9.67
C ASN A 331 -23.86 0.63 -8.89
N LEU A 332 -22.68 1.15 -8.54
CA LEU A 332 -22.50 2.41 -7.81
C LEU A 332 -22.23 3.57 -8.77
N GLU A 333 -22.79 4.74 -8.47
CA GLU A 333 -22.56 5.99 -9.22
C GLU A 333 -22.18 7.12 -8.26
N GLY A 334 -21.40 8.10 -8.75
CA GLY A 334 -21.17 9.36 -8.03
C GLY A 334 -20.34 9.20 -6.74
N ASP A 335 -20.84 9.77 -5.65
CA ASP A 335 -20.16 9.81 -4.36
C ASP A 335 -19.98 8.42 -3.72
N GLU A 336 -20.93 7.50 -3.96
CA GLU A 336 -20.87 6.15 -3.43
C GLU A 336 -19.70 5.36 -4.02
N LEU A 337 -19.41 5.55 -5.31
CA LEU A 337 -18.26 4.93 -5.98
C LEU A 337 -16.94 5.43 -5.37
N LYS A 338 -16.80 6.75 -5.18
CA LYS A 338 -15.61 7.36 -4.58
C LYS A 338 -15.38 6.86 -3.15
N GLU A 339 -16.43 6.86 -2.33
CA GLU A 339 -16.35 6.42 -0.95
C GLU A 339 -16.00 4.92 -0.85
N ALA A 340 -16.57 4.09 -1.73
CA ALA A 340 -16.26 2.67 -1.80
C ALA A 340 -14.80 2.44 -2.22
N THR A 341 -14.30 3.12 -3.26
CA THR A 341 -12.90 2.99 -3.70
C THR A 341 -11.91 3.49 -2.65
N LEU A 342 -12.21 4.61 -1.98
CA LEU A 342 -11.37 5.13 -0.90
C LEU A 342 -11.29 4.15 0.28
N ARG A 343 -12.42 3.57 0.70
CA ARG A 343 -12.46 2.57 1.77
C ARG A 343 -11.72 1.30 1.40
N TYR A 344 -11.86 0.84 0.16
CA TYR A 344 -11.11 -0.30 -0.35
C TYR A 344 -9.60 -0.05 -0.28
N ARG A 345 -9.16 1.12 -0.76
CA ARG A 345 -7.76 1.55 -0.69
C ARG A 345 -7.27 1.63 0.76
N ASN A 346 -8.08 2.14 1.67
CA ASN A 346 -7.73 2.21 3.10
C ASN A 346 -7.62 0.82 3.74
N ALA A 347 -8.50 -0.12 3.40
CA ALA A 347 -8.40 -1.50 3.87
C ALA A 347 -7.06 -2.12 3.44
N MET A 348 -6.66 -1.92 2.18
CA MET A 348 -5.37 -2.41 1.67
C MET A 348 -4.18 -1.72 2.35
N ALA A 349 -4.24 -0.41 2.57
CA ALA A 349 -3.19 0.31 3.29
C ALA A 349 -3.03 -0.19 4.74
N MET A 350 -4.15 -0.50 5.41
CA MET A 350 -4.12 -1.07 6.76
C MET A 350 -3.54 -2.48 6.79
N GLU A 351 -3.93 -3.31 5.83
CA GLU A 351 -3.42 -4.69 5.71
C GLU A 351 -1.92 -4.70 5.46
N ASP A 352 -1.44 -3.82 4.58
CA ASP A 352 -0.02 -3.62 4.28
C ASP A 352 0.77 -3.14 5.51
N ALA A 353 0.22 -2.18 6.27
CA ALA A 353 0.82 -1.69 7.51
C ALA A 353 0.97 -2.80 8.56
N PHE A 354 -0.10 -3.55 8.83
CA PHE A 354 -0.08 -4.62 9.83
C PHE A 354 0.80 -5.78 9.41
N THR A 355 0.73 -6.19 8.14
CA THR A 355 1.55 -7.28 7.63
C THR A 355 3.04 -6.90 7.69
N THR A 356 3.37 -5.65 7.39
CA THR A 356 4.72 -5.13 7.57
C THR A 356 5.14 -5.12 9.05
N ALA A 357 4.26 -4.75 9.97
CA ALA A 357 4.54 -4.80 11.42
C ALA A 357 4.84 -6.24 11.87
N LEU A 358 4.02 -7.22 11.46
CA LEU A 358 4.23 -8.64 11.79
C LEU A 358 5.63 -9.11 11.37
N VAL A 359 6.04 -8.80 10.15
CA VAL A 359 7.35 -9.18 9.63
C VAL A 359 8.47 -8.47 10.40
N ARG A 360 8.35 -7.16 10.60
CA ARG A 360 9.38 -6.37 11.29
C ARG A 360 9.58 -6.87 12.72
N VAL A 361 8.50 -6.98 13.49
CA VAL A 361 8.57 -7.45 14.88
C VAL A 361 9.15 -8.87 14.95
N ALA A 362 8.74 -9.77 14.05
CA ALA A 362 9.31 -11.12 14.01
C ALA A 362 10.83 -11.10 13.74
N GLU A 363 11.29 -10.34 12.75
CA GLU A 363 12.73 -10.19 12.46
C GLU A 363 13.51 -9.55 13.62
N GLY A 364 12.94 -8.51 14.22
CA GLY A 364 13.54 -7.78 15.32
C GLY A 364 13.70 -8.65 16.56
N LEU A 365 12.65 -9.37 16.96
CA LEU A 365 12.68 -10.28 18.10
C LEU A 365 13.67 -11.44 17.89
N MET A 366 13.73 -12.01 16.68
CA MET A 366 14.72 -13.05 16.35
C MET A 366 16.15 -12.54 16.47
N GLU A 367 16.43 -11.32 15.98
CA GLU A 367 17.77 -10.76 16.04
C GLU A 367 18.14 -10.37 17.48
N TRP A 368 17.22 -9.80 18.26
CA TRP A 368 17.45 -9.52 19.69
C TRP A 368 17.76 -10.79 20.47
N THR A 369 16.99 -11.85 20.23
CA THR A 369 17.19 -13.16 20.87
C THR A 369 18.54 -13.73 20.45
N LYS A 370 18.88 -13.69 19.16
CA LYS A 370 20.15 -14.20 18.64
C LYS A 370 21.36 -13.48 19.25
N GLN A 371 21.29 -12.16 19.40
CA GLN A 371 22.38 -11.37 19.99
C GLN A 371 22.48 -11.59 21.49
N SER A 372 21.34 -11.71 22.19
CA SER A 372 21.32 -12.05 23.62
C SER A 372 21.96 -13.43 23.87
N LEU A 373 21.65 -14.42 23.01
CA LEU A 373 22.24 -15.76 23.08
C LEU A 373 23.68 -15.83 22.56
N ALA A 374 24.19 -14.81 21.86
CA ALA A 374 25.53 -14.80 21.28
C ALA A 374 26.63 -14.88 22.34
N GLU A 375 26.34 -14.39 23.54
CA GLU A 375 27.30 -14.25 24.63
C GLU A 375 27.31 -15.43 25.61
N VAL A 376 26.48 -16.45 25.39
CA VAL A 376 26.53 -17.69 26.16
C VAL A 376 27.69 -18.53 25.66
N LYS A 377 28.77 -18.60 26.46
CA LYS A 377 29.90 -19.53 26.24
C LYS A 377 29.58 -20.95 26.70
#